data_AF-A0A0C3LHD7-F1
#
_entry.id   AF-A0A0C3LHD7-F1
#
_cell.length_a   1.000
_cell.length_b   1.000
_cell.length_c   1.000
_cell.angle_alpha   90.00
_cell.angle_beta   90.00
_cell.angle_gamma   90.00
#
_symmetry.space_group_name_H-M   'P 1'
#
loop_
_entity.id
_entity.type
_entity.pdbx_description
1 polymer ?
#
loop_
_entity_poly.entity_id
_entity_poly.type
_entity_poly.pdbx_seq_one_letter_code
_entity_poly.pdbx_strand_id
1 'polypeptide(L)'
;MPSPSGKPPRYQMHLHNLRAMQQVGYVETEPRPYGPRHDERWESDIQILWVKGADGRVVNGFWPVYAGDGKSKQQARDAAAKAALEAIGIDVEALP
;
A
#
# COMPACT_ATOMS: atom_id res chain seq x y z
N MET A 1 16.58 -1.11 7.96
CA MET A 1 16.94 -0.69 9.35
C MET A 1 15.64 -0.21 10.01
N PRO A 2 15.34 -0.49 11.29
CA PRO A 2 14.05 -0.09 11.86
C PRO A 2 13.92 1.44 11.92
N SER A 3 12.75 1.96 11.53
CA SER A 3 12.43 3.40 11.50
C SER A 3 12.65 4.05 12.88
N PRO A 4 13.26 5.25 12.97
CA PRO A 4 13.73 5.87 14.21
C PRO A 4 12.62 6.28 15.20
N SER A 5 11.35 6.12 14.85
CA SER A 5 10.23 6.58 15.67
C SER A 5 9.58 5.52 16.57
N GLY A 6 10.00 4.25 16.48
CA GLY A 6 9.39 3.12 17.22
C GLY A 6 7.91 2.87 16.86
N LYS A 7 7.34 3.66 15.94
CA LYS A 7 5.99 3.51 15.41
C LYS A 7 6.08 2.69 14.12
N PRO A 8 5.14 1.76 13.88
CA PRO A 8 5.12 1.02 12.64
C PRO A 8 5.01 2.00 11.45
N PRO A 9 5.81 1.82 10.39
CA PRO A 9 5.75 2.66 9.21
C PRO A 9 4.34 2.66 8.62
N ARG A 10 3.82 3.85 8.31
CA ARG A 10 2.46 4.05 7.78
C ARG A 10 2.48 4.10 6.26
N TYR A 11 2.74 2.97 5.62
CA TYR A 11 2.81 2.85 4.16
C TYR A 11 1.52 3.32 3.48
N GLN A 12 0.36 3.08 4.10
CA GLN A 12 -0.93 3.54 3.59
C GLN A 12 -0.97 5.08 3.51
N MET A 13 -0.41 5.78 4.49
CA MET A 13 -0.36 7.24 4.49
C MET A 13 0.52 7.78 3.36
N HIS A 14 1.67 7.16 3.12
CA HIS A 14 2.56 7.54 2.02
C HIS A 14 1.90 7.34 0.66
N LEU A 15 1.24 6.20 0.45
CA LEU A 15 0.48 5.92 -0.77
C LEU A 15 -0.71 6.90 -0.94
N HIS A 16 -1.40 7.23 0.16
CA HIS A 16 -2.47 8.24 0.16
C HIS A 16 -1.95 9.62 -0.25
N ASN A 17 -0.80 10.04 0.28
CA ASN A 17 -0.17 11.32 -0.05
C ASN A 17 0.23 11.38 -1.54
N LEU A 18 0.81 10.30 -2.09
CA LEU A 18 1.13 10.21 -3.51
C LEU A 18 -0.11 10.37 -4.39
N ARG A 19 -1.24 9.78 -3.99
CA ARG A 19 -2.51 9.95 -4.69
C ARG A 19 -3.04 11.38 -4.59
N ALA A 20 -2.98 11.99 -3.41
CA ALA A 20 -3.38 13.38 -3.22
C ALA A 20 -2.54 14.35 -4.07
N MET A 21 -1.25 14.06 -4.25
CA MET A 21 -0.33 14.79 -5.13
C MET A 21 -0.44 14.41 -6.61
N GLN A 22 -1.42 13.59 -6.99
CA GLN A 22 -1.64 13.10 -8.36
C GLN A 22 -0.41 12.42 -8.97
N GLN A 23 0.40 11.74 -8.15
CA GLN A 23 1.54 10.94 -8.59
C GLN A 23 1.16 9.49 -8.88
N VAL A 24 0.10 8.99 -8.25
CA VAL A 24 -0.40 7.63 -8.46
C VAL A 24 -1.93 7.60 -8.40
N GLY A 25 -2.54 6.79 -9.26
CA GLY A 25 -3.94 6.41 -9.17
C GLY A 25 -4.06 4.97 -8.74
N TYR A 26 -4.89 4.69 -7.74
CA TYR A 26 -5.14 3.34 -7.27
C TYR A 26 -6.58 3.18 -6.78
N VAL A 27 -7.04 1.93 -6.77
CA VAL A 27 -8.23 1.50 -6.05
C VAL A 27 -7.81 0.59 -4.91
N GLU A 28 -8.52 0.71 -3.78
CA GLU A 28 -8.33 -0.11 -2.59
C GLU A 28 -9.68 -0.74 -2.26
N THR A 29 -9.69 -2.04 -1.97
CA THR A 29 -10.89 -2.72 -1.49
C THR A 29 -11.02 -2.55 0.02
N GLU A 30 -12.26 -2.46 0.53
CA GLU A 30 -12.48 -2.48 1.98
C GLU A 30 -11.90 -3.77 2.58
N PRO A 31 -11.11 -3.70 3.68
CA PRO A 31 -10.51 -4.87 4.27
C PRO A 31 -11.56 -5.89 4.71
N ARG A 32 -11.34 -7.16 4.35
CA ARG A 32 -12.25 -8.27 4.62
C ARG A 32 -11.66 -9.21 5.68
N PRO A 33 -12.47 -9.67 6.65
CA PRO A 33 -12.01 -10.64 7.63
C PRO A 33 -11.96 -12.04 7.00
N TYR A 34 -11.00 -12.85 7.43
CA TYR A 34 -10.89 -14.25 7.05
C TYR A 34 -10.27 -15.08 8.18
N GLY A 35 -10.41 -16.41 8.09
CA GLY A 35 -9.94 -17.33 9.12
C GLY A 35 -10.92 -17.54 10.29
N PRO A 36 -10.58 -18.43 11.23
CA PRO A 36 -11.42 -18.73 12.38
C PRO A 36 -11.41 -17.58 13.39
N ARG A 37 -12.51 -17.37 14.14
CA ARG A 37 -12.65 -16.23 15.09
C ARG A 37 -11.53 -16.09 16.14
N HIS A 38 -10.89 -17.20 16.53
CA HIS A 38 -9.80 -17.19 17.51
C HIS A 38 -8.43 -16.81 16.90
N ASP A 39 -8.36 -16.73 15.58
CA ASP A 39 -7.20 -16.28 14.79
C ASP A 39 -7.69 -15.45 13.60
N GLU A 40 -8.64 -14.54 13.86
CA GLU A 40 -9.24 -13.71 12.82
C GLU A 40 -8.16 -12.81 12.21
N ARG A 41 -8.02 -12.89 10.88
CA ARG A 41 -7.09 -12.06 10.11
C ARG A 41 -7.87 -11.19 9.16
N TRP A 42 -7.22 -10.13 8.70
CA TRP A 42 -7.77 -9.16 7.76
C TRP A 42 -6.93 -9.18 6.50
N GLU A 43 -7.60 -9.10 5.35
CA GLU A 43 -6.99 -8.98 4.03
C GLU A 43 -7.43 -7.67 3.38
N SER A 44 -6.53 -7.00 2.67
CA SER A 44 -6.80 -5.79 1.90
C SER A 44 -6.10 -5.88 0.55
N ASP A 45 -6.77 -5.44 -0.51
CA ASP A 45 -6.25 -5.46 -1.88
C ASP A 45 -6.09 -4.03 -2.41
N ILE A 46 -4.98 -3.75 -3.09
CA ILE A 46 -4.71 -2.49 -3.79
C ILE A 46 -4.37 -2.78 -5.24
N GLN A 47 -5.00 -2.08 -6.17
CA GLN A 47 -4.65 -2.13 -7.59
C GLN A 47 -4.22 -0.74 -8.07
N ILE A 48 -3.01 -0.67 -8.61
CA ILE A 48 -2.50 0.56 -9.24
C ILE A 48 -3.11 0.68 -10.63
N LEU A 49 -3.65 1.85 -10.93
CA LEU A 49 -4.24 2.18 -12.24
C LEU A 49 -3.21 2.88 -13.12
N TRP A 50 -2.46 3.81 -12.53
CA TRP A 50 -1.48 4.62 -13.23
C TRP A 50 -0.45 5.21 -12.28
N VAL A 51 0.73 5.53 -12.81
CA VAL A 51 1.84 6.18 -12.09
C VAL A 51 2.36 7.33 -12.96
N LYS A 52 2.66 8.46 -12.34
CA LYS A 52 3.31 9.60 -12.98
C LYS A 52 4.83 9.50 -12.78
N GLY A 53 5.57 9.42 -13.88
CA GLY A 53 7.03 9.38 -13.87
C GLY A 53 7.65 10.75 -13.52
N ALA A 54 8.95 10.74 -13.22
CA ALA A 54 9.72 11.96 -12.93
C ALA A 54 9.79 12.94 -14.13
N ASP A 55 9.63 12.42 -15.36
CA ASP A 55 9.54 13.20 -16.60
C ASP A 55 8.12 13.78 -16.83
N GLY A 56 7.20 13.55 -15.90
CA GLY A 56 5.82 14.02 -15.95
C GLY A 56 4.89 13.14 -16.78
N ARG A 57 5.38 12.08 -17.43
CA ARG A 57 4.55 11.17 -18.22
C ARG A 57 3.73 10.25 -17.32
N VAL A 58 2.51 9.95 -17.75
CA VAL A 58 1.64 8.99 -17.06
C VAL A 58 1.77 7.64 -17.72
N VAL A 59 2.18 6.64 -16.94
CA VAL A 59 2.19 5.23 -17.34
C VAL A 59 0.90 4.60 -16.83
N ASN A 60 0.01 4.25 -17.76
CA ASN A 60 -1.12 3.38 -17.50
C ASN A 60 -0.68 1.94 -17.78
N GLY A 61 -1.08 1.00 -16.93
CA GLY A 61 -0.70 -0.40 -17.11
C GLY A 61 -1.65 -1.37 -16.43
N PHE A 62 -1.63 -2.62 -16.89
CA PHE A 62 -2.27 -3.73 -16.17
C PHE A 62 -1.38 -4.15 -15.00
N TRP A 63 -1.35 -3.31 -13.96
CA TRP A 63 -0.65 -3.66 -12.74
C TRP A 63 -1.40 -4.80 -12.02
N PRO A 64 -0.67 -5.71 -11.37
CA PRO A 64 -1.28 -6.75 -10.56
C PRO A 64 -2.00 -6.15 -9.35
N VAL A 65 -2.84 -6.96 -8.71
CA VAL A 65 -3.45 -6.65 -7.42
C VAL A 65 -2.44 -7.00 -6.33
N TYR A 66 -2.16 -6.05 -5.45
CA TYR A 66 -1.29 -6.21 -4.30
C TYR A 66 -2.15 -6.51 -3.06
N ALA A 67 -2.09 -7.75 -2.60
CA ALA A 67 -2.77 -8.19 -1.39
C ALA A 67 -1.87 -8.00 -0.17
N GLY A 68 -2.47 -7.62 0.96
CA GLY A 68 -1.81 -7.51 2.25
C GLY A 68 -2.66 -8.12 3.36
N ASP A 69 -2.01 -8.80 4.29
CA ASP A 69 -2.67 -9.44 5.43
C ASP A 69 -2.18 -8.89 6.78
N GLY A 70 -3.03 -8.99 7.80
CA GLY A 70 -2.67 -8.55 9.14
C GLY A 70 -3.67 -8.98 10.22
N LYS A 71 -3.30 -8.73 11.49
CA LYS A 71 -4.19 -8.99 12.64
C LYS A 71 -5.21 -7.87 12.88
N SER A 72 -5.18 -6.82 12.07
CA SER A 72 -6.15 -5.73 12.09
C SER A 72 -6.32 -5.17 10.68
N LYS A 73 -7.46 -4.50 10.45
CA LYS A 73 -7.72 -3.76 9.19
C LYS A 73 -6.56 -2.84 8.80
N GLN A 74 -6.00 -2.13 9.78
CA GLN A 74 -4.89 -1.20 9.53
C GLN A 74 -3.63 -1.92 9.08
N GLN A 75 -3.27 -3.04 9.73
CA GLN A 75 -2.11 -3.82 9.35
C GLN A 75 -2.24 -4.41 7.94
N ALA A 76 -3.42 -4.93 7.59
CA ALA A 76 -3.68 -5.44 6.24
C ALA A 76 -3.52 -4.35 5.17
N ARG A 77 -4.05 -3.15 5.43
CA ARG A 77 -3.91 -1.98 4.55
C ARG A 77 -2.46 -1.55 4.40
N ASP A 78 -1.72 -1.43 5.50
CA ASP A 78 -0.31 -1.05 5.45
C ASP A 78 0.54 -2.09 4.73
N ALA A 79 0.23 -3.38 4.88
CA ALA A 79 0.91 -4.45 4.14
C ALA A 79 0.64 -4.36 2.62
N ALA A 80 -0.62 -4.16 2.22
CA ALA A 80 -1.00 -4.00 0.82
C ALA A 80 -0.37 -2.73 0.22
N ALA A 81 -0.37 -1.62 0.98
CA ALA A 81 0.23 -0.36 0.57
C ALA A 81 1.75 -0.47 0.43
N LYS A 82 2.43 -1.21 1.32
CA LYS A 82 3.86 -1.49 1.19
C LYS A 82 4.17 -2.17 -0.14
N ALA A 83 3.47 -3.27 -0.44
CA ALA A 83 3.67 -4.01 -1.68
C ALA A 83 3.40 -3.14 -2.92
N ALA A 84 2.37 -2.29 -2.87
CA ALA A 84 2.06 -1.36 -3.94
C ALA A 84 3.15 -0.29 -4.14
N LEU A 85 3.71 0.26 -3.05
CA LEU A 85 4.80 1.23 -3.10
C LEU A 85 6.08 0.62 -3.67
N GLU A 86 6.45 -0.59 -3.24
CA GLU A 86 7.60 -1.32 -3.77
C GLU A 86 7.45 -1.56 -5.28
N ALA A 87 6.25 -1.93 -5.74
CA ALA A 87 6.02 -2.23 -7.14
C ALA A 87 6.13 -1.00 -8.06
N ILE A 88 5.82 0.20 -7.55
CA ILE A 88 6.03 1.45 -8.29
C ILE A 88 7.44 2.02 -8.11
N GLY A 89 8.35 1.27 -7.47
CA GLY A 89 9.76 1.61 -7.34
C GLY A 89 10.09 2.59 -6.22
N ILE A 90 9.19 2.78 -5.25
CA ILE A 90 9.47 3.58 -4.04
C ILE A 90 10.33 2.72 -3.10
N ASP A 91 11.47 3.26 -2.67
CA ASP A 91 12.26 2.65 -1.61
C ASP A 91 11.55 2.82 -0.26
N VAL A 92 10.86 1.77 0.16
CA VAL A 92 10.07 1.77 1.40
C VAL A 92 10.91 1.77 2.68
N GLU A 93 12.20 1.40 2.61
CA GLU A 93 13.12 1.49 3.75
C GLU A 93 13.62 2.93 3.97
N ALA A 94 13.52 3.78 2.94
CA ALA A 94 13.85 5.20 3.01
C ALA A 94 12.67 6.09 3.43
N LEU A 95 11.45 5.52 3.56
CA LEU A 95 10.27 6.26 3.99
C LEU A 95 10.32 6.55 5.51
N PRO A 96 10.00 7.79 5.94
CA PRO A 96 10.01 8.17 7.35
C PRO A 96 8.88 7.49 8.16
#